data_AF-A0A7W1YKA1-F1
#
_entry.id   AF-A0A7W1YKA1-F1
#
_cell.length_a   1.000
_cell.length_b   1.000
_cell.length_c   1.000
_cell.angle_alpha   90.00
_cell.angle_beta   90.00
_cell.angle_gamma   90.00
#
_symmetry.space_group_name_H-M   'P 1'
#
loop_
_entity.id
_entity.type
_entity.pdbx_description
1 polymer ?
#
loop_
_entity_poly.entity_id
_entity_poly.type
_entity_poly.pdbx_seq_one_letter_code
_entity_poly.pdbx_strand_id
1 'polypeptide(L)'
;MTASPRTRKREPLPPLLPPEPGGERRFCREMLPRVSRTFAACIRLLPPKVAHAVLLAYLLCRIADTIEDTADLPVADKERLLALFRAALEDARVDLGPLSAAFAMPRIDDELLARESAAVLREFRRLGADQQQAIRPWVQEMCTGMAEFAVLHSRARPDRLEALASLADLDRYCYFVAGTVGHLLTELFRLHHPRLTRRHYARLKELSTSFGLGLQLTNIIKDVADDRRRGWSFVPRQLCQLAGIAPEEL
;
A
#
# COMPACT_ATOMS: atom_id res chain seq x y z
N MET A 1 -9.79 41.08 -19.68
CA MET A 1 -10.69 40.35 -18.76
C MET A 1 -10.35 38.88 -18.82
N THR A 2 -9.46 38.45 -17.93
CA THR A 2 -8.93 37.08 -17.83
C THR A 2 -9.91 36.20 -17.07
N ALA A 3 -10.43 35.17 -17.73
CA ALA A 3 -11.30 34.17 -17.10
C ALA A 3 -10.45 33.24 -16.20
N SER A 4 -10.70 33.30 -14.90
CA SER A 4 -10.13 32.42 -13.88
C SER A 4 -10.72 31.01 -14.01
N PRO A 5 -9.90 29.93 -14.03
CA PRO A 5 -10.43 28.58 -14.05
C PRO A 5 -11.02 28.25 -12.67
N ARG A 6 -12.35 28.10 -12.63
CA ARG A 6 -13.10 27.66 -11.45
C ARG A 6 -12.56 26.31 -10.96
N THR A 7 -11.78 26.33 -9.88
CA THR A 7 -11.58 25.16 -9.03
C THR A 7 -12.93 24.78 -8.43
N ARG A 8 -13.64 23.82 -9.04
CA ARG A 8 -14.74 23.13 -8.35
C ARG A 8 -14.12 22.43 -7.14
N LYS A 9 -14.32 22.99 -5.95
CA LYS A 9 -14.19 22.25 -4.69
C LYS A 9 -15.05 21.00 -4.86
N ARG A 10 -14.43 19.82 -4.88
CA ARG A 10 -15.15 18.55 -4.90
C ARG A 10 -15.93 18.48 -3.59
N GLU A 11 -17.26 18.43 -3.68
CA GLU A 11 -18.07 18.07 -2.52
C GLU A 11 -17.60 16.70 -2.00
N PRO A 12 -17.52 16.51 -0.67
CA PRO A 12 -17.25 15.19 -0.11
C PRO A 12 -18.34 14.24 -0.61
N LEU A 13 -17.93 13.15 -1.27
CA LEU A 13 -18.85 12.05 -1.55
C LEU A 13 -19.41 11.56 -0.20
N PRO A 14 -20.70 11.23 -0.11
CA PRO A 14 -21.26 10.67 1.12
C PRO A 14 -20.44 9.45 1.56
N PRO A 15 -20.25 9.26 2.88
CA PRO A 15 -19.46 8.14 3.38
C PRO A 15 -20.08 6.82 2.89
N LEU A 16 -19.26 5.92 2.35
CA LEU A 16 -19.75 4.55 2.12
C LEU A 16 -20.12 3.94 3.46
N LEU A 17 -21.32 3.36 3.50
CA LEU A 17 -21.71 2.47 4.58
C LEU A 17 -20.87 1.18 4.54
N PRO A 18 -20.70 0.50 5.68
CA PRO A 18 -20.12 -0.84 5.72
C PRO A 18 -20.78 -1.77 4.68
N PRO A 19 -20.06 -2.73 4.09
CA PRO A 19 -20.63 -3.70 3.19
C PRO A 19 -21.59 -4.64 3.90
N GLU A 20 -22.82 -4.72 3.38
CA GLU A 20 -23.76 -5.80 3.72
C GLU A 20 -23.21 -7.18 3.31
N PRO A 21 -23.63 -8.29 3.96
CA PRO A 21 -23.26 -9.64 3.54
C PRO A 21 -23.55 -9.90 2.05
N GLY A 22 -22.54 -10.36 1.30
CA GLY A 22 -22.65 -10.56 -0.15
C GLY A 22 -22.36 -9.31 -1.00
N GLY A 23 -22.26 -8.13 -0.39
CA GLY A 23 -21.93 -6.85 -1.03
C GLY A 23 -20.43 -6.59 -1.21
N GLU A 24 -19.55 -7.53 -0.85
CA GLU A 24 -18.09 -7.27 -0.74
C GLU A 24 -17.46 -6.84 -2.06
N ARG A 25 -17.86 -7.47 -3.17
CA ARG A 25 -17.38 -7.11 -4.52
C ARG A 25 -17.71 -5.67 -4.88
N ARG A 26 -18.92 -5.22 -4.55
CA ARG A 26 -19.38 -3.86 -4.82
C ARG A 26 -18.57 -2.86 -3.99
N PHE A 27 -18.44 -3.14 -2.69
CA PHE A 27 -17.61 -2.33 -1.80
C PHE A 27 -16.18 -2.18 -2.31
N CYS A 28 -15.50 -3.27 -2.67
CA CYS A 28 -14.13 -3.21 -3.19
C CYS A 28 -14.03 -2.32 -4.45
N ARG A 29 -15.00 -2.44 -5.37
CA ARG A 29 -15.05 -1.62 -6.60
C ARG A 29 -15.26 -0.14 -6.33
N GLU A 30 -16.08 0.19 -5.33
CA GLU A 30 -16.39 1.57 -4.95
C GLU A 30 -15.28 2.21 -4.10
N MET A 31 -14.59 1.41 -3.29
CA MET A 31 -13.48 1.89 -2.46
C MET A 31 -12.23 2.24 -3.25
N LEU A 32 -11.88 1.46 -4.28
CA LEU A 32 -10.67 1.70 -5.08
C LEU A 32 -10.50 3.17 -5.54
N PRO A 33 -11.47 3.81 -6.22
CA PRO A 33 -11.30 5.20 -6.66
C PRO A 33 -11.28 6.24 -5.53
N ARG A 34 -11.72 5.86 -4.32
CA ARG A 34 -11.73 6.73 -3.14
C ARG A 34 -10.34 6.78 -2.49
N VAL A 35 -9.71 5.61 -2.33
CA VAL A 35 -8.34 5.49 -1.78
C VAL A 35 -7.26 5.70 -2.86
N SER A 36 -7.61 5.66 -4.15
CA SER A 36 -6.64 5.86 -5.23
C SER A 36 -7.22 6.19 -6.60
N ARG A 37 -7.26 7.47 -6.94
CA ARG A 37 -7.78 7.93 -8.25
C ARG A 37 -6.90 7.48 -9.42
N THR A 38 -5.58 7.59 -9.29
CA THR A 38 -4.64 7.27 -10.37
C THR A 38 -4.59 5.77 -10.64
N PHE A 39 -4.44 4.94 -9.59
CA PHE A 39 -4.45 3.49 -9.78
C PHE A 39 -5.83 2.99 -10.25
N ALA A 40 -6.94 3.59 -9.79
CA ALA A 40 -8.26 3.24 -10.31
C ALA A 40 -8.37 3.48 -11.82
N ALA A 41 -7.79 4.56 -12.33
CA ALA A 41 -7.76 4.83 -13.77
C ALA A 41 -6.92 3.78 -14.52
N CYS A 42 -5.73 3.44 -14.02
CA CYS A 42 -4.86 2.42 -14.62
C CYS A 42 -5.50 1.03 -14.61
N ILE A 43 -6.10 0.62 -13.50
CA ILE A 43 -6.73 -0.70 -13.34
C ILE A 43 -7.92 -0.88 -14.29
N ARG A 44 -8.64 0.20 -14.62
CA ARG A 44 -9.73 0.19 -15.62
C ARG A 44 -9.26 -0.14 -17.03
N LEU A 45 -7.97 0.03 -17.34
CA LEU A 45 -7.39 -0.31 -18.64
C LEU A 45 -7.05 -1.80 -18.75
N LEU A 46 -7.06 -2.54 -17.64
CA LEU A 46 -6.74 -3.96 -17.63
C LEU A 46 -7.93 -4.82 -18.12
N PRO A 47 -7.67 -5.99 -18.72
CA PRO A 47 -8.72 -6.95 -19.03
C PRO A 47 -9.55 -7.32 -17.78
N PRO A 48 -10.88 -7.54 -17.89
CA PRO A 48 -11.76 -7.69 -16.73
C PRO A 48 -11.33 -8.75 -15.70
N LYS A 49 -10.79 -9.88 -16.18
CA LYS A 49 -10.31 -10.98 -15.32
C LYS A 49 -9.08 -10.58 -14.48
N VAL A 50 -8.22 -9.72 -15.01
CA VAL A 50 -7.01 -9.22 -14.33
C VAL A 50 -7.34 -8.03 -13.44
N ALA A 51 -8.19 -7.13 -13.95
CA ALA A 51 -8.56 -5.90 -13.27
C ALA A 51 -9.10 -6.14 -11.86
N HIS A 52 -9.94 -7.16 -11.68
CA HIS A 52 -10.50 -7.47 -10.35
C HIS A 52 -9.45 -8.02 -9.38
N ALA A 53 -8.54 -8.87 -9.84
CA ALA A 53 -7.46 -9.38 -8.99
C ALA A 53 -6.46 -8.28 -8.59
N VAL A 54 -6.08 -7.42 -9.54
CA VAL A 54 -5.19 -6.27 -9.29
C VAL A 54 -5.88 -5.25 -8.36
N LEU A 55 -7.18 -5.03 -8.52
CA LEU A 55 -7.97 -4.20 -7.60
C LEU A 55 -7.88 -4.71 -6.16
N LEU A 56 -8.13 -6.01 -5.95
CA LEU A 56 -8.08 -6.58 -4.61
C LEU A 56 -6.66 -6.57 -4.04
N ALA A 57 -5.65 -6.88 -4.87
CA ALA A 57 -4.26 -6.76 -4.48
C ALA A 57 -3.91 -5.34 -4.01
N TYR A 58 -4.36 -4.32 -4.74
CA TYR A 58 -4.15 -2.92 -4.36
C TYR A 58 -4.81 -2.62 -3.01
N LEU A 59 -6.06 -3.02 -2.80
CA LEU A 59 -6.76 -2.77 -1.54
C LEU A 59 -6.09 -3.48 -0.36
N LEU A 60 -5.62 -4.71 -0.54
CA LEU A 60 -4.88 -5.45 0.50
C LEU A 60 -3.56 -4.74 0.86
N CYS A 61 -2.79 -4.28 -0.13
CA CYS A 61 -1.58 -3.49 0.11
C CYS A 61 -1.91 -2.18 0.84
N ARG A 62 -2.99 -1.49 0.42
CA ARG A 62 -3.43 -0.24 1.05
C ARG A 62 -3.88 -0.44 2.50
N ILE A 63 -4.48 -1.58 2.85
CA ILE A 63 -4.82 -1.89 4.25
C ILE A 63 -3.54 -2.00 5.10
N ALA A 64 -2.52 -2.71 4.61
CA ALA A 64 -1.24 -2.83 5.32
C ALA A 64 -0.56 -1.46 5.51
N ASP A 65 -0.55 -0.67 4.43
CA ASP A 65 -0.05 0.72 4.41
C ASP A 65 -0.79 1.61 5.43
N THR A 66 -2.12 1.59 5.47
CA THR A 66 -2.90 2.33 6.48
C THR A 66 -2.53 1.97 7.92
N ILE A 67 -2.32 0.67 8.21
CA ILE A 67 -1.92 0.23 9.55
C ILE A 67 -0.54 0.81 9.92
N GLU A 68 0.39 0.80 8.98
CA GLU A 68 1.75 1.33 9.18
C GLU A 68 1.78 2.85 9.31
N ASP A 69 1.07 3.58 8.44
CA ASP A 69 1.10 5.04 8.34
C ASP A 69 0.26 5.76 9.41
N THR A 70 -0.64 5.07 10.12
CA THR A 70 -1.50 5.74 11.11
C THR A 70 -0.65 6.25 12.28
N ALA A 71 -0.54 7.58 12.40
CA ALA A 71 0.33 8.23 13.38
C ALA A 71 -0.07 7.96 14.85
N ASP A 72 -1.38 7.92 15.14
CA ASP A 72 -1.91 7.76 16.50
C ASP A 72 -1.89 6.31 17.00
N LEU A 73 -1.48 5.35 16.16
CA LEU A 73 -1.43 3.93 16.50
C LEU A 73 -0.08 3.59 17.14
N PRO A 74 -0.04 3.05 18.39
CA PRO A 74 1.21 2.61 19.00
C PRO A 74 1.92 1.54 18.16
N VAL A 75 3.26 1.54 18.17
CA VAL A 75 4.08 0.57 17.40
C VAL A 75 3.70 -0.87 17.69
N ALA A 76 3.53 -1.21 18.97
CA ALA A 76 3.15 -2.55 19.38
C ALA A 76 1.78 -2.95 18.78
N ASP A 77 0.86 -2.00 18.63
CA ASP A 77 -0.41 -2.24 17.96
C ASP A 77 -0.22 -2.37 16.45
N LYS A 78 0.63 -1.57 15.80
CA LYS A 78 0.96 -1.73 14.38
C LYS A 78 1.52 -3.12 14.08
N GLU A 79 2.52 -3.56 14.85
CA GLU A 79 3.11 -4.90 14.71
C GLU A 79 2.06 -6.00 14.90
N ARG A 80 1.25 -5.90 15.97
CA ARG A 80 0.19 -6.86 16.26
C ARG A 80 -0.87 -6.91 15.16
N LEU A 81 -1.31 -5.76 14.66
CA LEU A 81 -2.34 -5.66 13.62
C LEU A 81 -1.82 -6.12 12.25
N LEU A 82 -0.58 -5.79 11.88
CA LEU A 82 0.06 -6.31 10.67
C LEU A 82 0.23 -7.83 10.74
N ALA A 83 0.65 -8.37 11.90
CA ALA A 83 0.74 -9.81 12.11
C ALA A 83 -0.63 -10.50 12.02
N LEU A 84 -1.67 -9.88 12.60
CA LEU A 84 -3.05 -10.37 12.52
C LEU A 84 -3.56 -10.38 11.07
N PHE A 85 -3.36 -9.28 10.33
CA PHE A 85 -3.76 -9.17 8.94
C PHE A 85 -3.02 -10.19 8.05
N ARG A 86 -1.71 -10.36 8.29
CA ARG A 86 -0.87 -11.38 7.65
C ARG A 86 -1.39 -12.80 7.88
N ALA A 87 -1.82 -13.12 9.11
CA ALA A 87 -2.40 -14.41 9.44
C ALA A 87 -3.78 -14.60 8.76
N ALA A 88 -4.61 -13.55 8.72
CA ALA A 88 -5.92 -13.59 8.09
C ALA A 88 -5.86 -13.78 6.56
N LEU A 89 -4.78 -13.36 5.92
CA LEU A 89 -4.52 -13.66 4.50
C LEU A 89 -4.42 -15.17 4.22
N GLU A 90 -4.00 -15.96 5.21
CA GLU A 90 -3.86 -17.41 5.12
C GLU A 90 -5.11 -18.15 5.64
N ASP A 91 -5.54 -17.84 6.87
CA ASP A 91 -6.62 -18.55 7.54
C ASP A 91 -7.88 -17.65 7.71
N ALA A 92 -9.00 -18.10 7.15
CA ALA A 92 -10.28 -17.41 7.22
C ALA A 92 -10.90 -17.36 8.62
N ARG A 93 -10.41 -18.17 9.56
CA ARG A 93 -10.89 -18.23 10.95
C ARG A 93 -10.27 -17.16 11.84
N VAL A 94 -9.22 -16.47 11.38
CA VAL A 94 -8.58 -15.39 12.13
C VAL A 94 -9.57 -14.24 12.32
N ASP A 95 -9.82 -13.88 13.58
CA ASP A 95 -10.71 -12.79 13.94
C ASP A 95 -10.05 -11.42 13.67
N LEU A 96 -10.65 -10.64 12.77
CA LEU A 96 -10.24 -9.28 12.44
C LEU A 96 -10.92 -8.22 13.31
N GLY A 97 -11.72 -8.62 14.29
CA GLY A 97 -12.33 -7.74 15.29
C GLY A 97 -11.35 -6.71 15.87
N PRO A 98 -10.13 -7.10 16.30
CA PRO A 98 -9.14 -6.14 16.81
C PRO A 98 -8.70 -5.09 15.78
N LEU A 99 -8.59 -5.47 14.49
CA LEU A 99 -8.24 -4.54 13.42
C LEU A 99 -9.41 -3.59 13.13
N SER A 100 -10.63 -4.12 13.06
CA SER A 100 -11.83 -3.29 12.89
C SER A 100 -12.02 -2.30 14.06
N ALA A 101 -11.77 -2.75 15.29
CA ALA A 101 -11.85 -1.91 16.50
C ALA A 101 -10.80 -0.78 16.50
N ALA A 102 -9.58 -1.04 16.04
CA ALA A 102 -8.53 -0.02 15.92
C ALA A 102 -8.94 1.13 14.98
N PHE A 103 -9.83 0.87 14.03
CA PHE A 103 -10.35 1.85 13.06
C PHE A 103 -11.86 2.08 13.20
N ALA A 104 -12.44 1.90 14.39
CA ALA A 104 -13.89 1.96 14.60
C ALA A 104 -14.53 3.27 14.11
N MET A 105 -13.81 4.39 14.26
CA MET A 105 -14.22 5.74 13.87
C MET A 105 -13.34 6.27 12.74
N PRO A 106 -13.54 5.82 11.49
CA PRO A 106 -12.69 6.23 10.37
C PRO A 106 -12.90 7.71 10.05
N ARG A 107 -11.79 8.43 9.92
CA ARG A 107 -11.71 9.86 9.59
C ARG A 107 -11.52 10.09 8.10
N ILE A 108 -10.92 9.10 7.43
CA ILE A 108 -10.62 9.10 5.99
C ILE A 108 -10.98 7.73 5.37
N ASP A 109 -11.02 7.69 4.04
CA ASP A 109 -11.43 6.49 3.31
C ASP A 109 -10.46 5.31 3.47
N ASP A 110 -9.18 5.59 3.70
CA ASP A 110 -8.14 4.59 3.98
C ASP A 110 -8.36 3.87 5.32
N GLU A 111 -8.78 4.61 6.36
CA GLU A 111 -9.17 4.03 7.66
C GLU A 111 -10.47 3.23 7.55
N LEU A 112 -11.43 3.69 6.74
CA LEU A 112 -12.64 2.93 6.45
C LEU A 112 -12.29 1.60 5.75
N LEU A 113 -11.37 1.63 4.79
CA LEU A 113 -10.89 0.43 4.11
C LEU A 113 -10.24 -0.54 5.10
N ALA A 114 -9.40 -0.05 6.01
CA ALA A 114 -8.80 -0.87 7.06
C ALA A 114 -9.86 -1.48 7.97
N ARG A 115 -10.82 -0.67 8.47
CA ARG A 115 -11.93 -1.15 9.31
C ARG A 115 -12.71 -2.29 8.66
N GLU A 116 -12.97 -2.20 7.36
CA GLU A 116 -13.72 -3.17 6.57
C GLU A 116 -12.84 -4.24 5.90
N SER A 117 -11.60 -4.43 6.36
CA SER A 117 -10.63 -5.39 5.81
C SER A 117 -11.17 -6.82 5.67
N ALA A 118 -12.08 -7.23 6.56
CA ALA A 118 -12.74 -8.53 6.50
C ALA A 118 -13.54 -8.71 5.19
N ALA A 119 -14.19 -7.67 4.68
CA ALA A 119 -14.93 -7.72 3.41
C ALA A 119 -13.97 -7.89 2.22
N VAL A 120 -12.85 -7.17 2.22
CA VAL A 120 -11.81 -7.30 1.19
C VAL A 120 -11.22 -8.71 1.18
N LEU A 121 -10.93 -9.26 2.36
CA LEU A 121 -10.40 -10.63 2.49
C LEU A 121 -11.43 -11.69 2.10
N ARG A 122 -12.72 -11.50 2.39
CA ARG A 122 -13.79 -12.40 1.90
C ARG A 122 -13.86 -12.40 0.36
N GLU A 123 -13.81 -11.23 -0.27
CA GLU A 123 -13.82 -11.13 -1.73
C GLU A 123 -12.51 -11.67 -2.35
N PHE A 124 -11.36 -11.45 -1.71
CA PHE A 124 -10.09 -12.03 -2.10
C PHE A 124 -10.13 -13.56 -2.14
N ARG A 125 -10.74 -14.20 -1.14
CA ARG A 125 -10.89 -15.67 -1.09
C ARG A 125 -11.83 -16.23 -2.17
N ARG A 126 -12.62 -15.39 -2.84
CA ARG A 126 -13.42 -15.78 -4.01
C ARG A 126 -12.61 -15.78 -5.32
N LEU A 127 -11.38 -15.27 -5.33
CA LEU A 127 -10.48 -15.41 -6.47
C LEU A 127 -10.05 -16.87 -6.65
N GLY A 128 -9.62 -17.21 -7.87
CA GLY A 128 -9.05 -18.53 -8.14
C GLY A 128 -7.77 -18.78 -7.34
N ALA A 129 -7.46 -20.04 -7.03
CA ALA A 129 -6.30 -20.41 -6.21
C ALA A 129 -4.98 -19.83 -6.75
N ASP A 130 -4.78 -19.86 -8.07
CA ASP A 130 -3.59 -19.29 -8.72
C ASP A 130 -3.45 -17.78 -8.48
N GLN A 131 -4.57 -17.05 -8.52
CA GLN A 131 -4.57 -15.60 -8.26
C GLN A 131 -4.30 -15.30 -6.78
N GLN A 132 -4.85 -16.12 -5.88
CA GLN A 132 -4.54 -16.01 -4.45
C GLN A 132 -3.06 -16.26 -4.20
N GLN A 133 -2.47 -17.29 -4.82
CA GLN A 133 -1.04 -17.60 -4.70
C GLN A 133 -0.14 -16.53 -5.31
N ALA A 134 -0.60 -15.84 -6.37
CA ALA A 134 0.11 -14.72 -6.98
C ALA A 134 0.09 -13.44 -6.11
N ILE A 135 -0.84 -13.32 -5.15
CA ILE A 135 -1.02 -12.12 -4.32
C ILE A 135 -0.51 -12.34 -2.90
N ARG A 136 -0.96 -13.42 -2.25
CA ARG A 136 -0.82 -13.65 -0.81
C ARG A 136 0.63 -13.54 -0.31
N PRO A 137 1.62 -14.24 -0.90
CA PRO A 137 2.98 -14.25 -0.36
C PRO A 137 3.59 -12.84 -0.32
N TRP A 138 3.33 -12.04 -1.37
CA TRP A 138 3.89 -10.70 -1.50
C TRP A 138 3.24 -9.69 -0.55
N VAL A 139 1.93 -9.80 -0.30
CA VAL A 139 1.27 -8.98 0.73
C VAL A 139 1.75 -9.39 2.13
N GLN A 140 1.98 -10.68 2.38
CA GLN A 140 2.51 -11.15 3.66
C GLN A 140 3.96 -10.68 3.91
N GLU A 141 4.78 -10.68 2.86
CA GLU A 141 6.15 -10.16 2.90
C GLU A 141 6.17 -8.64 3.12
N MET A 142 5.30 -7.90 2.44
CA MET A 142 5.09 -6.47 2.68
C MET A 142 4.71 -6.19 4.14
N CYS A 143 3.74 -6.92 4.71
CA CYS A 143 3.34 -6.76 6.11
C CYS A 143 4.50 -7.01 7.08
N THR A 144 5.37 -7.97 6.75
CA THR A 144 6.54 -8.30 7.58
C THR A 144 7.55 -7.15 7.55
N GLY A 145 7.84 -6.60 6.37
CA GLY A 145 8.72 -5.44 6.24
C GLY A 145 8.16 -4.17 6.89
N MET A 146 6.86 -3.89 6.69
CA MET A 146 6.20 -2.73 7.32
C MET A 146 6.26 -2.78 8.85
N ALA A 147 6.15 -3.97 9.46
CA ALA A 147 6.30 -4.11 10.90
C ALA A 147 7.71 -3.74 11.38
N GLU A 148 8.75 -4.15 10.64
CA GLU A 148 10.14 -3.80 10.94
C GLU A 148 10.39 -2.29 10.84
N PHE A 149 9.86 -1.64 9.80
CA PHE A 149 10.02 -0.20 9.59
C PHE A 149 9.14 0.66 10.52
N ALA A 150 7.99 0.16 10.98
CA ALA A 150 7.18 0.85 11.98
C ALA A 150 7.95 1.14 13.27
N VAL A 151 8.82 0.22 13.70
CA VAL A 151 9.73 0.41 14.85
C VAL A 151 10.72 1.54 14.58
N LEU A 152 11.27 1.61 13.37
CA LEU A 152 12.18 2.67 12.97
C LEU A 152 11.47 4.03 12.93
N HIS A 153 10.28 4.09 12.30
CA HIS A 153 9.43 5.28 12.21
C HIS A 153 9.03 5.82 13.58
N SER A 154 8.82 4.95 14.57
CA SER A 154 8.44 5.35 15.92
C SER A 154 9.47 6.21 16.67
N ARG A 155 10.71 6.20 16.21
CA ARG A 155 11.78 7.03 16.78
C ARG A 155 11.62 8.50 16.36
N ALA A 156 10.88 8.75 15.27
CA ALA A 156 10.59 10.08 14.77
C ALA A 156 9.76 10.87 15.76
N ARG A 157 10.08 12.15 15.93
CA ARG A 157 9.27 13.08 16.72
C ARG A 157 9.13 14.42 15.98
N PRO A 158 8.08 15.21 16.24
CA PRO A 158 7.93 16.52 15.60
C PRO A 158 9.11 17.46 15.82
N ASP A 159 9.83 17.32 16.94
CA ASP A 159 11.01 18.09 17.33
C ASP A 159 12.34 17.43 16.91
N ARG A 160 12.30 16.20 16.37
CA ARG A 160 13.48 15.44 15.99
C ARG A 160 13.21 14.62 14.74
N LEU A 161 13.76 15.09 13.64
CA LEU A 161 13.68 14.38 12.37
C LEU A 161 14.49 13.08 12.43
N GLU A 162 13.81 11.98 12.13
CA GLU A 162 14.46 10.70 11.90
C GLU A 162 14.54 10.38 10.41
N ALA A 163 15.61 9.68 10.04
CA ALA A 163 15.91 9.37 8.66
C ALA A 163 16.54 7.98 8.54
N LEU A 164 16.38 7.35 7.37
CA LEU A 164 17.12 6.14 7.04
C LEU A 164 18.63 6.37 7.18
N ALA A 165 19.38 5.37 7.64
CA ALA A 165 20.81 5.56 7.85
C ALA A 165 21.60 5.47 6.53
N SER A 166 21.29 4.46 5.72
CA SER A 166 22.08 4.10 4.53
C SER A 166 21.24 3.88 3.27
N LEU A 167 21.92 3.82 2.12
CA LEU A 167 21.33 3.36 0.86
C LEU A 167 20.76 1.94 0.96
N ALA A 168 21.40 1.06 1.73
CA ALA A 168 20.91 -0.30 1.94
C ALA A 168 19.57 -0.32 2.69
N ASP A 169 19.36 0.59 3.65
CA ASP A 169 18.08 0.73 4.34
C ASP A 169 16.99 1.25 3.40
N LEU A 170 17.33 2.19 2.51
CA LEU A 170 16.43 2.69 1.47
C LEU A 170 16.03 1.59 0.49
N ASP A 171 16.99 0.80 0.02
CA ASP A 171 16.72 -0.32 -0.89
C ASP A 171 15.84 -1.38 -0.21
N ARG A 172 16.12 -1.70 1.06
CA ARG A 172 15.32 -2.64 1.87
C ARG A 172 13.90 -2.12 2.08
N TYR A 173 13.74 -0.83 2.42
CA TYR A 173 12.43 -0.19 2.56
C TYR A 173 11.65 -0.25 1.25
N CYS A 174 12.23 0.25 0.16
CA CYS A 174 11.61 0.27 -1.16
C CYS A 174 11.25 -1.15 -1.64
N TYR A 175 12.08 -2.15 -1.33
CA TYR A 175 11.78 -3.54 -1.63
C TYR A 175 10.48 -3.99 -0.97
N PHE A 176 10.32 -3.80 0.33
CA PHE A 176 9.13 -4.29 1.04
C PHE A 176 7.85 -3.58 0.63
N VAL A 177 7.88 -2.26 0.45
CA VAL A 177 6.66 -1.47 0.18
C VAL A 177 6.28 -1.41 -1.30
N ALA A 178 7.24 -1.61 -2.21
CA ALA A 178 7.00 -1.49 -3.66
C ALA A 178 7.62 -2.61 -4.50
N GLY A 179 8.79 -3.13 -4.14
CA GLY A 179 9.40 -4.28 -4.81
C GLY A 179 8.51 -5.53 -4.77
N THR A 180 7.91 -5.83 -3.62
CA THR A 180 6.90 -6.89 -3.43
C THR A 180 5.70 -6.71 -4.37
N VAL A 181 5.23 -5.47 -4.57
CA VAL A 181 4.15 -5.14 -5.51
C VAL A 181 4.56 -5.42 -6.95
N GLY A 182 5.81 -5.14 -7.31
CA GLY A 182 6.36 -5.48 -8.62
C GLY A 182 6.32 -6.99 -8.90
N HIS A 183 6.69 -7.81 -7.92
CA HIS A 183 6.59 -9.27 -8.01
C HIS A 183 5.14 -9.75 -8.09
N LEU A 184 4.27 -9.20 -7.24
CA LEU A 184 2.84 -9.49 -7.24
C LEU A 184 2.21 -9.26 -8.62
N LEU A 185 2.44 -8.09 -9.21
CA LEU A 185 1.90 -7.74 -10.52
C LEU A 185 2.46 -8.64 -11.61
N THR A 186 3.75 -8.98 -11.53
CA THR A 186 4.41 -9.90 -12.46
C THR A 186 3.75 -11.28 -12.45
N GLU A 187 3.44 -11.82 -11.28
CA GLU A 187 2.73 -13.10 -11.16
C GLU A 187 1.28 -13.02 -11.68
N LEU A 188 0.54 -11.95 -11.35
CA LEU A 188 -0.82 -11.77 -11.86
C LEU A 188 -0.87 -11.63 -13.39
N PHE A 189 0.08 -10.91 -13.98
CA PHE A 189 0.14 -10.76 -15.43
C PHE A 189 0.52 -12.07 -16.13
N ARG A 190 1.37 -12.90 -15.51
CA ARG A 190 1.69 -14.23 -16.03
C ARG A 190 0.44 -15.10 -16.19
N LEU A 191 -0.50 -15.04 -15.26
CA LEU A 191 -1.71 -15.89 -15.28
C LEU A 191 -2.70 -15.56 -16.40
N HIS A 192 -2.69 -14.32 -16.89
CA HIS A 192 -3.79 -13.81 -17.70
C HIS A 192 -3.39 -13.15 -19.01
N HIS A 193 -2.11 -12.91 -19.25
CA HIS A 193 -1.69 -12.22 -20.46
C HIS A 193 -1.44 -13.22 -21.61
N PRO A 194 -2.33 -13.32 -22.61
CA PRO A 194 -2.30 -14.38 -23.62
C PRO A 194 -1.07 -14.35 -24.54
N ARG A 195 -0.34 -13.21 -24.58
CA ARG A 195 0.87 -13.03 -25.40
C ARG A 195 2.17 -13.06 -24.58
N LEU A 196 2.08 -13.39 -23.29
CA LEU A 196 3.24 -13.40 -22.41
C LEU A 196 3.96 -14.75 -22.57
N THR A 197 5.04 -14.72 -23.34
CA THR A 197 5.90 -15.89 -23.56
C THR A 197 6.74 -16.16 -22.32
N ARG A 198 7.36 -17.35 -22.23
CA ARG A 198 8.32 -17.66 -21.15
C ARG A 198 9.46 -16.65 -21.07
N ARG A 199 9.93 -16.15 -22.23
CA ARG A 199 10.97 -15.12 -22.30
C ARG A 199 10.49 -13.78 -21.77
N HIS A 200 9.26 -13.36 -22.09
CA HIS A 200 8.66 -12.16 -21.52
C HIS A 200 8.51 -12.27 -20.00
N TYR A 201 8.03 -13.42 -19.51
CA TYR A 201 7.93 -13.66 -18.07
C TYR A 201 9.28 -13.57 -17.35
N ALA A 202 10.30 -14.26 -17.87
CA ALA A 202 11.65 -14.23 -17.29
C ALA A 202 12.15 -12.78 -17.18
N ARG A 203 11.97 -11.98 -18.24
CA ARG A 203 12.36 -10.57 -18.22
C ARG A 203 11.56 -9.72 -17.23
N LEU A 204 10.26 -9.93 -17.13
CA LEU A 204 9.43 -9.24 -16.13
C LEU A 204 9.87 -9.58 -14.71
N LYS A 205 10.20 -10.86 -14.46
CA LYS A 205 10.68 -11.33 -13.16
C LYS A 205 12.05 -10.76 -12.79
N GLU A 206 12.96 -10.61 -13.75
CA GLU A 206 14.24 -9.91 -13.54
C GLU A 206 14.05 -8.43 -13.19
N LEU A 207 13.02 -7.80 -13.75
CA LEU A 207 12.76 -6.36 -13.59
C LEU A 207 11.78 -6.02 -12.48
N SER A 208 11.12 -6.99 -11.85
CA SER A 208 9.98 -6.78 -10.97
C SER A 208 10.34 -5.90 -9.77
N THR A 209 11.46 -6.18 -9.10
CA THR A 209 11.95 -5.37 -7.99
C THR A 209 12.28 -3.94 -8.47
N SER A 210 13.07 -3.78 -9.53
CA SER A 210 13.46 -2.46 -10.03
C SER A 210 12.27 -1.62 -10.51
N PHE A 211 11.24 -2.25 -11.06
CA PHE A 211 9.99 -1.59 -11.42
C PHE A 211 9.30 -0.97 -10.19
N GLY A 212 9.18 -1.74 -9.10
CA GLY A 212 8.63 -1.24 -7.84
C GLY A 212 9.47 -0.14 -7.22
N LEU A 213 10.78 -0.34 -7.14
CA LEU A 213 11.75 0.63 -6.62
C LEU A 213 11.68 1.96 -7.38
N GLY A 214 11.65 1.94 -8.72
CA GLY A 214 11.59 3.17 -9.51
C GLY A 214 10.36 4.04 -9.20
N LEU A 215 9.20 3.42 -9.01
CA LEU A 215 7.98 4.13 -8.61
C LEU A 215 8.08 4.67 -7.18
N GLN A 216 8.64 3.90 -6.24
CA GLN A 216 8.76 4.33 -4.85
C GLN A 216 9.78 5.45 -4.67
N LEU A 217 10.93 5.37 -5.35
CA LEU A 217 11.93 6.43 -5.35
C LEU A 217 11.35 7.74 -5.90
N THR A 218 10.50 7.64 -6.93
CA THR A 218 9.78 8.82 -7.47
C THR A 218 8.86 9.44 -6.41
N ASN A 219 8.13 8.62 -5.64
CA ASN A 219 7.30 9.13 -4.54
C ASN A 219 8.15 9.76 -3.43
N ILE A 220 9.23 9.11 -3.00
CA ILE A 220 10.14 9.65 -1.97
C ILE A 220 10.67 11.03 -2.37
N ILE A 221 11.09 11.21 -3.62
CA ILE A 221 11.58 12.50 -4.10
C ILE A 221 10.45 13.55 -4.13
N LYS A 222 9.27 13.15 -4.62
CA LYS A 222 8.12 14.03 -4.78
C LYS A 222 7.54 14.49 -3.43
N ASP A 223 7.55 13.62 -2.43
CA ASP A 223 6.90 13.82 -1.14
C ASP A 223 7.88 14.20 -0.01
N VAL A 224 9.19 14.36 -0.31
CA VAL A 224 10.26 14.64 0.67
C VAL A 224 9.94 15.79 1.64
N ALA A 225 9.36 16.89 1.13
CA ALA A 225 9.01 18.04 1.95
C ALA A 225 7.82 17.76 2.89
N ASP A 226 6.91 16.88 2.49
CA ASP A 226 5.73 16.50 3.26
C ASP A 226 6.11 15.51 4.36
N ASP A 227 6.98 14.55 4.04
CA ASP A 227 7.56 13.61 5.00
C ASP A 227 8.36 14.34 6.07
N ARG A 228 9.18 15.32 5.67
CA ARG A 228 9.94 16.15 6.61
C ARG A 228 9.04 16.88 7.59
N ARG A 229 7.89 17.41 7.14
CA ARG A 229 6.93 18.09 8.04
C ARG A 229 6.31 17.13 9.06
N ARG A 230 6.36 15.82 8.83
CA ARG A 230 5.96 14.76 9.77
C ARG A 230 7.11 14.30 10.66
N GLY A 231 8.31 14.89 10.53
CA GLY A 231 9.50 14.51 11.28
C GLY A 231 10.21 13.28 10.72
N TRP A 232 9.97 12.92 9.45
CA TRP A 232 10.54 11.74 8.83
C TRP A 232 11.26 12.05 7.51
N SER A 233 12.33 11.32 7.20
CA SER A 233 12.95 11.35 5.87
C SER A 233 13.30 9.94 5.38
N PHE A 234 12.74 9.57 4.24
CA PHE A 234 13.17 8.37 3.51
C PHE A 234 14.48 8.60 2.75
N VAL A 235 14.96 9.84 2.61
CA VAL A 235 16.29 10.10 2.04
C VAL A 235 17.35 9.75 3.10
N PRO A 236 18.27 8.81 2.83
CA PRO A 236 19.23 8.38 3.84
C PRO A 236 20.19 9.49 4.29
N ARG A 237 20.54 9.49 5.59
CA ARG A 237 21.57 10.38 6.15
C ARG A 237 22.89 10.26 5.37
N GLN A 238 23.25 9.07 4.93
CA GLN A 238 24.41 8.83 4.06
C GLN A 238 24.38 9.69 2.78
N LEU A 239 23.23 9.83 2.11
CA LEU A 239 23.12 10.64 0.89
C LEU A 239 23.18 12.14 1.21
N CYS A 240 22.53 12.58 2.28
CA CYS A 240 22.60 13.97 2.75
C CYS A 240 24.06 14.37 3.05
N GLN A 241 24.80 13.52 3.77
CA GLN A 241 26.21 13.73 4.08
C GLN A 241 27.09 13.86 2.84
N LEU A 242 26.87 13.01 1.83
CA LEU A 242 27.58 13.10 0.55
C LEU A 242 27.29 14.40 -0.20
N ALA A 243 26.08 14.95 -0.04
CA ALA A 243 25.68 16.23 -0.61
C ALA A 243 26.08 17.45 0.25
N GLY A 244 26.66 17.23 1.45
CA GLY A 244 27.05 18.30 2.35
C GLY A 244 25.88 18.99 3.07
N ILE A 245 24.75 18.32 3.20
CA ILE A 245 23.54 18.83 3.86
C ILE A 245 23.07 17.87 4.97
N ALA A 246 22.28 18.39 5.90
CA ALA A 246 21.52 17.61 6.87
C ALA A 246 20.14 17.23 6.31
N PRO A 247 19.52 16.11 6.73
CA PRO A 247 18.17 15.74 6.30
C PRO A 247 17.10 16.81 6.56
N GLU A 248 17.31 17.66 7.56
CA GLU A 248 16.43 18.79 7.91
C GLU A 248 16.43 19.91 6.85
N GLU A 249 17.46 19.94 5.99
CA GLU A 249 17.66 20.93 4.93
C GLU A 249 17.02 20.52 3.58
N LEU A 250 16.39 19.33 3.51
CA LEU A 250 15.72 18.80 2.32
C LEU A 250 14.37 19.48 1.97
#